data_AF-A0A2G8L4S5-F1
#
_entry.id   AF-A0A2G8L4S5-F1
#
_cell.length_a   1.000
_cell.length_b   1.000
_cell.length_c   1.000
_cell.angle_alpha   90.00
_cell.angle_beta   90.00
_cell.angle_gamma   90.00
#
_symmetry.space_group_name_H-M   'P 1'
#
loop_
_entity.id
_entity.type
_entity.pdbx_description
1 polymer ?
#
loop_
_entity_poly.entity_id
_entity_poly.type
_entity_poly.pdbx_seq_one_letter_code
_entity_poly.pdbx_strand_id
1 'polypeptide(L)'
;MDNFRRFGWFVILLLSLNMAFSLRVRGGAGRSRRRKPQWTREKLTHRPYTLSFDEANQITRGIDIDHLFSVELSPLLIKRDPDTPGNERAREHITSRLESHGMWTIELDEFQDSTPIGTKKFVNIVATLRPEIKRRLVLACHYDSKYFAPRSDGKVFIGATDSAVPCAMMLDLANNLANLLGSTTQVSTSLQLIFFDGEEAFRHWSDRDSLYGARHLAAKMLDTPHPLNQPKQTN
;
A
#
# COMPACT_ATOMS: atom_id res chain seq x y z
N MET A 1 21.87 15.55 6.82
CA MET A 1 21.67 14.25 6.14
C MET A 1 21.99 13.06 7.06
N ASP A 2 22.94 13.16 7.99
CA ASP A 2 23.28 12.06 8.91
C ASP A 2 22.26 11.78 10.04
N ASN A 3 21.47 12.77 10.48
CA ASN A 3 20.44 12.54 11.51
C ASN A 3 19.19 11.83 10.97
N PHE A 4 18.85 12.00 9.68
CA PHE A 4 17.75 11.27 9.01
C PHE A 4 18.13 9.80 8.79
N ARG A 5 19.42 9.55 8.52
CA ARG A 5 20.01 8.23 8.36
C ARG A 5 19.99 7.39 9.63
N ARG A 6 19.77 7.93 10.84
CA ARG A 6 19.68 7.15 12.09
C ARG A 6 18.23 6.83 12.49
N PHE A 7 17.28 7.68 12.09
CA PHE A 7 15.84 7.49 12.39
C PHE A 7 15.18 6.48 11.44
N GLY A 8 15.65 6.38 10.19
CA GLY A 8 15.16 5.40 9.20
C GLY A 8 15.41 3.93 9.57
N TRP A 9 16.47 3.63 10.34
CA TRP A 9 16.80 2.27 10.77
C TRP A 9 15.75 1.65 11.70
N PHE A 10 15.11 2.46 12.55
CA PHE A 10 14.13 1.94 13.51
C PHE A 10 12.77 1.64 12.87
N VAL A 11 12.35 2.42 11.87
CA VAL A 11 11.01 2.28 11.27
C VAL A 11 10.97 1.11 10.26
N ILE A 12 12.03 0.90 9.48
CA ILE A 12 12.08 -0.15 8.44
C ILE A 12 12.26 -1.54 9.06
N LEU A 13 13.01 -1.66 10.16
CA LEU A 13 13.20 -2.93 10.88
C LEU A 13 11.91 -3.41 11.58
N LEU A 14 11.10 -2.48 12.11
CA LEU A 14 9.84 -2.81 12.80
C LEU A 14 8.72 -3.26 11.86
N LEU A 15 8.69 -2.76 10.61
CA LEU A 15 7.67 -3.11 9.62
C LEU A 15 7.90 -4.49 8.97
N SER A 16 9.17 -4.84 8.72
CA SER A 16 9.55 -6.11 8.08
C SER A 16 9.37 -7.32 9.02
N LEU A 17 9.63 -7.16 10.32
CA LEU A 17 9.45 -8.23 11.33
C LEU A 17 7.98 -8.58 11.61
N ASN A 18 7.04 -7.64 11.49
CA ASN A 18 5.62 -7.89 11.78
C ASN A 18 4.87 -8.60 10.62
N MET A 19 5.40 -8.57 9.40
CA MET A 19 4.67 -9.02 8.22
C MET A 19 4.89 -10.49 7.86
N ALA A 20 6.10 -11.01 8.05
CA ALA A 20 6.38 -12.45 8.01
C ALA A 20 5.62 -13.21 9.11
N PHE A 21 5.34 -12.49 10.21
CA PHE A 21 4.53 -12.96 11.30
C PHE A 21 3.18 -13.43 10.68
N SER A 22 2.43 -12.64 9.93
CA SER A 22 1.03 -12.96 9.62
C SER A 22 0.69 -14.03 8.52
N LEU A 23 1.25 -15.24 8.44
CA LEU A 23 0.88 -16.15 7.31
C LEU A 23 0.50 -17.64 7.53
N ARG A 24 0.58 -18.26 8.72
CA ARG A 24 0.19 -19.69 8.87
C ARG A 24 -0.50 -20.08 10.18
N VAL A 25 -1.65 -20.76 10.12
CA VAL A 25 -2.26 -21.53 11.24
C VAL A 25 -3.04 -22.79 10.78
N ARG A 26 -2.98 -23.84 11.62
CA ARG A 26 -3.61 -25.18 11.52
C ARG A 26 -5.06 -25.19 12.08
N GLY A 27 -5.92 -26.04 11.52
CA GLY A 27 -7.38 -26.03 11.77
C GLY A 27 -7.91 -26.85 12.96
N GLY A 28 -9.12 -26.50 13.41
CA GLY A 28 -9.95 -27.23 14.35
C GLY A 28 -11.45 -26.90 14.16
N ALA A 29 -12.33 -27.91 14.27
CA ALA A 29 -13.70 -27.91 13.75
C ALA A 29 -14.80 -27.56 14.77
N GLY A 30 -15.92 -26.95 14.30
CA GLY A 30 -17.17 -26.78 15.05
C GLY A 30 -18.29 -25.98 14.34
N ARG A 31 -19.42 -26.65 14.03
CA ARG A 31 -20.70 -26.19 13.38
C ARG A 31 -21.45 -25.10 14.19
N SER A 32 -22.56 -24.47 13.77
CA SER A 32 -23.03 -23.74 12.57
C SER A 32 -24.27 -22.92 13.00
N ARG A 33 -24.35 -21.65 12.62
CA ARG A 33 -25.52 -20.74 12.62
C ARG A 33 -25.17 -19.70 11.55
N ARG A 34 -26.03 -19.36 10.56
CA ARG A 34 -25.66 -18.58 9.33
C ARG A 34 -24.62 -17.50 9.66
N ARG A 35 -23.35 -17.90 9.46
CA ARG A 35 -22.15 -17.26 10.01
C ARG A 35 -21.55 -16.54 8.83
N LYS A 36 -21.06 -15.30 9.00
CA LYS A 36 -20.06 -14.75 8.07
C LYS A 36 -19.08 -15.89 7.76
N PRO A 37 -18.83 -16.19 6.48
CA PRO A 37 -18.11 -17.40 6.11
C PRO A 37 -16.83 -17.46 6.95
N GLN A 38 -16.58 -18.64 7.53
CA GLN A 38 -15.63 -18.87 8.64
C GLN A 38 -14.31 -18.13 8.46
N TRP A 39 -13.86 -17.99 7.22
CA TRP A 39 -12.66 -17.29 6.81
C TRP A 39 -12.56 -15.81 7.26
N THR A 40 -13.67 -15.06 7.31
CA THR A 40 -13.67 -13.64 7.72
C THR A 40 -13.28 -13.44 9.19
N ARG A 41 -13.45 -14.48 10.03
CA ARG A 41 -13.07 -14.48 11.46
C ARG A 41 -11.67 -15.03 11.69
N GLU A 42 -11.02 -15.65 10.70
CA GLU A 42 -9.66 -16.19 10.86
C GLU A 42 -8.65 -15.12 11.23
N LYS A 43 -8.87 -13.84 10.85
CA LYS A 43 -8.05 -12.71 11.28
C LYS A 43 -7.95 -12.57 12.80
N LEU A 44 -8.95 -13.03 13.55
CA LEU A 44 -9.01 -12.94 15.01
C LEU A 44 -8.17 -14.01 15.71
N THR A 45 -7.93 -15.13 15.04
CA THR A 45 -7.14 -16.26 15.56
C THR A 45 -5.79 -16.38 14.86
N HIS A 46 -5.50 -15.42 14.00
CA HIS A 46 -4.31 -15.40 13.19
C HIS A 46 -3.08 -15.32 14.08
N ARG A 47 -2.19 -16.31 13.94
CA ARG A 47 -0.95 -16.37 14.72
C ARG A 47 0.21 -16.20 13.81
N PRO A 48 1.25 -15.52 14.29
CA PRO A 48 2.16 -15.03 13.33
C PRO A 48 3.54 -15.69 13.54
N TYR A 49 4.28 -15.93 12.46
CA TYR A 49 5.53 -16.69 12.37
C TYR A 49 6.74 -15.84 12.72
N THR A 50 7.33 -16.09 13.89
CA THR A 50 8.54 -15.38 14.33
C THR A 50 9.71 -15.79 13.45
N LEU A 51 10.36 -14.81 12.83
CA LEU A 51 11.60 -15.03 12.10
C LEU A 51 12.72 -15.43 13.08
N SER A 52 13.51 -16.42 12.70
CA SER A 52 14.82 -16.68 13.30
C SER A 52 15.79 -15.53 12.99
N PHE A 53 16.90 -15.47 13.74
CA PHE A 53 17.96 -14.48 13.48
C PHE A 53 18.50 -14.56 12.05
N ASP A 54 18.68 -15.76 11.52
CA ASP A 54 19.21 -15.96 10.17
C ASP A 54 18.22 -15.52 9.10
N GLU A 55 16.92 -15.82 9.26
CA GLU A 55 15.87 -15.34 8.34
C GLU A 55 15.76 -13.81 8.40
N ALA A 56 15.81 -13.21 9.59
CA ALA A 56 15.80 -11.76 9.75
C ALA A 56 17.03 -11.12 9.09
N ASN A 57 18.22 -11.69 9.30
CA ASN A 57 19.46 -11.21 8.68
C ASN A 57 19.39 -11.32 7.15
N GLN A 58 18.88 -12.44 6.62
CA GLN A 58 18.69 -12.63 5.19
C GLN A 58 17.76 -11.56 4.57
N ILE A 59 16.65 -11.24 5.24
CA ILE A 59 15.72 -10.19 4.81
C ILE A 59 16.44 -8.83 4.81
N THR A 60 17.15 -8.49 5.89
CA THR A 60 17.81 -7.18 6.00
C THR A 60 18.94 -6.97 4.99
N ARG A 61 19.60 -8.05 4.52
CA ARG A 61 20.63 -7.95 3.47
C ARG A 61 20.08 -7.57 2.10
N GLY A 62 18.79 -7.78 1.85
CA GLY A 62 18.13 -7.34 0.62
C GLY A 62 17.82 -5.85 0.59
N ILE A 63 17.87 -5.16 1.74
CA ILE A 63 17.53 -3.74 1.85
C ILE A 63 18.69 -2.90 1.31
N ASP A 64 18.47 -2.25 0.17
CA ASP A 64 19.38 -1.28 -0.42
C ASP A 64 18.82 0.14 -0.22
N ILE A 65 19.41 0.86 0.74
CA ILE A 65 18.95 2.21 1.08
C ILE A 65 19.22 3.21 -0.05
N ASP A 66 20.30 3.02 -0.82
CA ASP A 66 20.63 3.93 -1.91
C ASP A 66 19.66 3.72 -3.07
N HIS A 67 19.23 2.48 -3.32
CA HIS A 67 18.11 2.18 -4.22
C HIS A 67 16.80 2.80 -3.73
N LEU A 68 16.43 2.65 -2.45
CA LEU A 68 15.22 3.28 -1.89
C LEU A 68 15.21 4.80 -2.15
N PHE A 69 16.33 5.48 -1.89
CA PHE A 69 16.41 6.93 -2.09
C PHE A 69 16.40 7.33 -3.57
N SER A 70 17.24 6.70 -4.38
CA SER A 70 17.47 7.14 -5.77
C SER A 70 16.37 6.69 -6.73
N VAL A 71 15.85 5.47 -6.56
CA VAL A 71 14.87 4.85 -7.46
C VAL A 71 13.47 5.06 -6.95
N GLU A 72 13.19 4.79 -5.68
CA GLU A 72 11.81 4.77 -5.19
C GLU A 72 11.33 6.15 -4.69
N LEU A 73 12.18 6.89 -3.96
CA LEU A 73 11.80 8.15 -3.34
C LEU A 73 11.99 9.37 -4.24
N SER A 74 13.16 9.53 -4.87
CA SER A 74 13.51 10.74 -5.63
C SER A 74 12.46 11.12 -6.69
N PRO A 75 11.91 10.19 -7.50
CA PRO A 75 10.88 10.52 -8.48
C PRO A 75 9.57 11.05 -7.87
N LEU A 76 9.29 10.72 -6.61
CA LEU A 76 8.10 11.17 -5.89
C LEU A 76 8.30 12.52 -5.20
N LEU A 77 9.53 13.04 -5.08
CA LEU A 77 9.84 14.33 -4.46
C LEU A 77 9.53 15.53 -5.37
N ILE A 78 8.32 15.53 -5.93
CA ILE A 78 7.76 16.55 -6.80
C ILE A 78 6.43 17.05 -6.23
N LYS A 79 5.99 18.24 -6.68
CA LYS A 79 4.60 18.68 -6.46
C LYS A 79 3.67 17.74 -7.24
N ARG A 80 2.68 17.17 -6.56
CA ARG A 80 1.82 16.09 -7.06
C ARG A 80 0.42 16.12 -6.43
N ASP A 81 -0.11 17.32 -6.23
CA ASP A 81 -1.52 17.52 -5.87
C ASP A 81 -2.46 16.91 -6.93
N PRO A 82 -3.66 16.44 -6.54
CA PRO A 82 -4.54 15.69 -7.44
C PRO A 82 -4.87 16.46 -8.72
N ASP A 83 -5.09 15.74 -9.82
CA ASP A 83 -5.43 16.32 -11.13
C ASP A 83 -4.33 17.26 -11.69
N THR A 84 -3.06 16.92 -11.45
CA THR A 84 -1.90 17.62 -12.03
C THR A 84 -0.95 16.67 -12.77
N PRO A 85 -0.11 17.18 -13.69
CA PRO A 85 0.93 16.37 -14.34
C PRO A 85 1.95 15.75 -13.38
N GLY A 86 2.12 16.32 -12.18
CA GLY A 86 2.98 15.75 -11.15
C GLY A 86 2.35 14.54 -10.45
N ASN A 87 1.05 14.61 -10.19
CA ASN A 87 0.27 13.48 -9.67
C ASN A 87 0.23 12.31 -10.66
N GLU A 88 0.04 12.60 -11.94
CA GLU A 88 0.11 11.59 -13.01
C GLU A 88 1.48 10.90 -13.07
N ARG A 89 2.57 11.67 -13.08
CA ARG A 89 3.93 11.10 -13.04
C ARG A 89 4.21 10.27 -11.78
N ALA A 90 3.70 10.70 -10.63
CA ALA A 90 3.83 9.92 -9.39
C ALA A 90 3.07 8.58 -9.49
N ARG A 91 1.86 8.60 -10.07
CA ARG A 91 1.08 7.39 -10.34
C ARG A 91 1.79 6.45 -11.31
N GLU A 92 2.28 6.97 -12.45
CA GLU A 92 3.04 6.19 -13.44
C GLU A 92 4.31 5.57 -12.85
N HIS A 93 5.03 6.32 -12.01
CA HIS A 93 6.18 5.79 -11.27
C HIS A 93 5.75 4.61 -10.40
N ILE A 94 4.76 4.80 -9.51
CA ILE A 94 4.29 3.73 -8.62
C ILE A 94 3.83 2.49 -9.41
N THR A 95 3.00 2.66 -10.45
CA THR A 95 2.48 1.53 -11.24
C THR A 95 3.58 0.81 -12.00
N SER A 96 4.48 1.52 -12.67
CA SER A 96 5.56 0.90 -13.44
C SER A 96 6.54 0.12 -12.56
N ARG A 97 6.85 0.62 -11.36
CA ARG A 97 7.67 -0.10 -10.37
C ARG A 97 7.00 -1.42 -9.97
N LEU A 98 5.72 -1.39 -9.63
CA LEU A 98 4.97 -2.59 -9.24
C LEU A 98 4.81 -3.59 -10.39
N GLU A 99 4.54 -3.12 -11.61
CA GLU A 99 4.42 -3.96 -12.82
C GLU A 99 5.73 -4.67 -13.16
N SER A 100 6.87 -4.01 -12.97
CA SER A 100 8.19 -4.57 -13.29
C SER A 100 8.50 -5.89 -12.56
N HIS A 101 7.81 -6.16 -11.45
CA HIS A 101 7.95 -7.41 -10.69
C HIS A 101 7.07 -8.56 -11.19
N GLY A 102 6.07 -8.30 -12.05
CA GLY A 102 5.24 -9.33 -12.69
C GLY A 102 4.30 -10.13 -11.79
N MET A 103 4.20 -9.83 -10.48
CA MET A 103 3.32 -10.57 -9.55
C MET A 103 2.11 -9.77 -9.04
N TRP A 104 2.09 -8.46 -9.27
CA TRP A 104 1.04 -7.58 -8.78
C TRP A 104 -0.07 -7.43 -9.82
N THR A 105 -1.31 -7.62 -9.39
CA THR A 105 -2.48 -7.16 -10.15
C THR A 105 -2.81 -5.74 -9.73
N ILE A 106 -2.67 -4.79 -10.64
CA ILE A 106 -2.93 -3.37 -10.39
C ILE A 106 -4.33 -3.01 -10.90
N GLU A 107 -5.10 -2.36 -10.03
CA GLU A 107 -6.37 -1.72 -10.37
C GLU A 107 -6.24 -0.21 -10.09
N LEU A 108 -6.64 0.61 -11.06
CA LEU A 108 -6.80 2.05 -10.88
C LEU A 108 -8.27 2.36 -10.57
N ASP A 109 -8.50 2.96 -9.42
CA ASP A 109 -9.83 3.40 -8.99
C ASP A 109 -9.99 4.89 -9.31
N GLU A 110 -10.47 5.17 -10.52
CA GLU A 110 -10.64 6.52 -11.05
C GLU A 110 -12.05 7.07 -10.78
N PHE A 111 -12.11 8.29 -10.26
CA PHE A 111 -13.37 9.00 -10.04
C PHE A 111 -13.18 10.52 -10.09
N GLN A 112 -14.29 11.25 -10.06
CA GLN A 112 -14.30 12.71 -9.90
C GLN A 112 -15.11 13.09 -8.67
N ASP A 113 -14.66 14.11 -7.93
CA ASP A 113 -15.39 14.67 -6.80
C ASP A 113 -15.29 16.20 -6.80
N SER A 114 -16.26 16.85 -6.15
CA SER A 114 -16.28 18.30 -5.97
C SER A 114 -15.34 18.72 -4.86
N THR A 115 -14.48 19.70 -5.13
CA THR A 115 -13.57 20.28 -4.14
C THR A 115 -13.85 21.79 -3.97
N PRO A 116 -13.34 22.45 -2.92
CA PRO A 116 -13.43 23.90 -2.78
C PRO A 116 -12.78 24.72 -3.91
N ILE A 117 -12.03 24.09 -4.81
CA ILE A 117 -11.40 24.73 -5.96
C ILE A 117 -11.90 24.17 -7.31
N GLY A 118 -13.07 23.54 -7.31
CA GLY A 118 -13.70 22.95 -8.49
C GLY A 118 -13.67 21.43 -8.50
N THR A 119 -14.30 20.82 -9.50
CA THR A 119 -14.26 19.37 -9.69
C THR A 119 -12.85 18.91 -10.02
N LYS A 120 -12.42 17.82 -9.39
CA LYS A 120 -11.09 17.23 -9.58
C LYS A 120 -11.20 15.74 -9.90
N LYS A 121 -10.30 15.24 -10.75
CA LYS A 121 -10.08 13.81 -10.96
C LYS A 121 -9.16 13.27 -9.86
N PHE A 122 -9.52 12.10 -9.32
CA PHE A 122 -8.71 11.35 -8.36
C PHE A 122 -8.52 9.92 -8.88
N VAL A 123 -7.37 9.33 -8.60
CA VAL A 123 -7.04 7.97 -9.01
C VAL A 123 -6.32 7.23 -7.88
N ASN A 124 -7.02 6.37 -7.13
CA ASN A 124 -6.33 5.48 -6.19
C ASN A 124 -5.62 4.36 -6.96
N ILE A 125 -4.51 3.87 -6.41
CA ILE A 125 -3.77 2.72 -6.95
C ILE A 125 -3.95 1.55 -5.97
N VAL A 126 -4.52 0.44 -6.44
CA VAL A 126 -4.71 -0.77 -5.65
C VAL A 126 -3.91 -1.91 -6.28
N ALA A 127 -2.78 -2.25 -5.66
CA ALA A 127 -1.94 -3.35 -6.09
C ALA A 127 -2.14 -4.57 -5.20
N THR A 128 -2.56 -5.69 -5.79
CA THR A 128 -2.89 -6.91 -5.07
C THR A 128 -1.99 -8.05 -5.52
N LEU A 129 -1.22 -8.62 -4.60
CA LEU A 129 -0.56 -9.90 -4.82
C LEU A 129 -1.61 -11.00 -4.75
N ARG A 130 -1.59 -12.00 -5.63
CA ARG A 130 -2.51 -13.17 -5.58
C ARG A 130 -3.98 -12.79 -5.28
N PRO A 131 -4.64 -12.08 -6.21
CA PRO A 131 -5.98 -11.52 -5.99
C PRO A 131 -7.06 -12.56 -5.68
N GLU A 132 -6.84 -13.82 -6.03
CA GLU A 132 -7.69 -14.97 -5.72
C GLU A 132 -7.76 -15.30 -4.21
N ILE A 133 -6.78 -14.84 -3.41
CA ILE A 133 -6.78 -15.06 -1.96
C ILE A 133 -7.71 -14.05 -1.27
N LYS A 134 -8.62 -14.59 -0.46
CA LYS A 134 -9.72 -13.84 0.17
C LYS A 134 -9.28 -12.85 1.24
N ARG A 135 -8.29 -13.22 2.06
CA ARG A 135 -7.77 -12.37 3.14
C ARG A 135 -6.55 -11.64 2.64
N ARG A 136 -6.47 -10.35 2.89
CA ARG A 136 -5.35 -9.51 2.49
C ARG A 136 -4.90 -8.72 3.72
N LEU A 137 -3.60 -8.73 4.00
CA LEU A 137 -2.98 -7.69 4.80
C LEU A 137 -2.83 -6.47 3.90
N VAL A 138 -3.31 -5.31 4.36
CA VAL A 138 -3.28 -4.07 3.59
C VAL A 138 -2.24 -3.15 4.19
N LEU A 139 -1.28 -2.71 3.39
CA LEU A 139 -0.45 -1.55 3.69
C LEU A 139 -0.94 -0.40 2.82
N ALA A 140 -1.05 0.79 3.42
CA ALA A 140 -1.54 1.94 2.69
C ALA A 140 -0.82 3.22 3.07
N CYS A 141 -0.73 4.12 2.11
CA CYS A 141 -0.36 5.52 2.28
C CYS A 141 -1.13 6.34 1.25
N HIS A 142 -0.92 7.65 1.24
CA HIS A 142 -1.41 8.51 0.16
C HIS A 142 -0.23 9.00 -0.68
N TYR A 143 -0.42 9.10 -1.99
CA TYR A 143 0.64 9.52 -2.91
C TYR A 143 0.49 10.94 -3.39
N ASP A 144 -0.64 11.60 -3.11
CA ASP A 144 -0.79 13.02 -3.38
C ASP A 144 0.14 13.85 -2.47
N SER A 145 0.31 15.12 -2.84
CA SER A 145 0.90 16.14 -1.98
C SER A 145 -0.11 17.25 -1.82
N LYS A 146 -0.20 17.84 -0.62
CA LYS A 146 -1.09 18.97 -0.36
C LYS A 146 -0.99 20.10 -1.40
N TYR A 147 -2.13 20.54 -1.91
CA TYR A 147 -2.21 21.75 -2.71
C TYR A 147 -1.85 22.98 -1.87
N PHE A 148 -0.86 23.73 -2.36
CA PHE A 148 -0.60 25.10 -1.93
C PHE A 148 -0.68 26.02 -3.15
N ALA A 149 -1.32 27.18 -2.96
CA ALA A 149 -1.35 28.23 -3.95
C ALA A 149 0.07 28.68 -4.33
N PRO A 150 0.31 29.13 -5.58
CA PRO A 150 1.61 29.63 -6.00
C PRO A 150 2.15 30.70 -5.04
N ARG A 151 3.40 30.53 -4.63
CA ARG A 151 4.10 31.45 -3.73
C ARG A 151 5.02 32.37 -4.54
N SER A 152 5.20 33.59 -4.07
CA SER A 152 6.11 34.57 -4.70
C SER A 152 7.59 34.14 -4.68
N ASP A 153 7.97 33.27 -3.74
CA ASP A 153 9.32 32.70 -3.62
C ASP A 153 9.58 31.51 -4.58
N GLY A 154 8.58 31.13 -5.39
CA GLY A 154 8.68 30.01 -6.33
C GLY A 154 8.78 28.63 -5.67
N LYS A 155 8.70 28.53 -4.34
CA LYS A 155 8.80 27.26 -3.63
C LYS A 155 7.52 26.47 -3.79
N VAL A 156 7.67 25.16 -3.97
CA VAL A 156 6.57 24.20 -4.03
C VAL A 156 6.62 23.27 -2.84
N PHE A 157 5.45 22.85 -2.38
CA PHE A 157 5.34 21.79 -1.40
C PHE A 157 5.44 20.44 -2.10
N ILE A 158 6.32 19.58 -1.60
CA ILE A 158 6.58 18.25 -2.16
C ILE A 158 6.22 17.11 -1.21
N GLY A 159 5.71 17.38 0.00
CA GLY A 159 5.26 16.33 0.92
C GLY A 159 6.24 15.16 1.08
N ALA A 160 7.50 15.43 1.48
CA ALA A 160 8.53 14.39 1.53
C ALA A 160 8.19 13.28 2.54
N THR A 161 7.91 13.65 3.79
CA THR A 161 7.42 12.70 4.80
C THR A 161 5.93 12.42 4.67
N ASP A 162 5.25 13.18 3.81
CA ASP A 162 3.79 13.32 3.78
C ASP A 162 3.25 13.29 2.33
N SER A 163 3.25 12.14 1.66
CA SER A 163 3.74 10.83 2.11
C SER A 163 4.65 10.15 1.07
N ALA A 164 5.59 10.90 0.47
CA ALA A 164 6.54 10.34 -0.51
C ALA A 164 7.44 9.25 0.08
N VAL A 165 7.94 9.44 1.31
CA VAL A 165 8.73 8.42 2.04
C VAL A 165 7.91 7.15 2.31
N PRO A 166 6.67 7.22 2.86
CA PRO A 166 5.80 6.05 2.95
C PRO A 166 5.57 5.33 1.61
N CYS A 167 5.35 6.07 0.52
CA CYS A 167 5.20 5.47 -0.81
C CYS A 167 6.45 4.68 -1.22
N ALA A 168 7.63 5.28 -1.07
CA ALA A 168 8.90 4.65 -1.41
C ALA A 168 9.18 3.41 -0.55
N MET A 169 8.87 3.46 0.75
CA MET A 169 9.00 2.31 1.65
C MET A 169 8.11 1.13 1.21
N MET A 170 6.88 1.41 0.75
CA MET A 170 5.98 0.37 0.25
C MET A 170 6.48 -0.23 -1.08
N LEU A 171 7.05 0.58 -1.97
CA LEU A 171 7.65 0.10 -3.23
C LEU A 171 8.90 -0.76 -2.99
N ASP A 172 9.81 -0.31 -2.14
CA ASP A 172 11.02 -1.08 -1.79
C ASP A 172 10.68 -2.40 -1.08
N LEU A 173 9.65 -2.38 -0.22
CA LEU A 173 9.10 -3.58 0.38
C LEU A 173 8.51 -4.53 -0.66
N ALA A 174 7.80 -4.02 -1.67
CA ALA A 174 7.27 -4.83 -2.76
C ALA A 174 8.39 -5.50 -3.57
N ASN A 175 9.47 -4.77 -3.85
CA ASN A 175 10.67 -5.27 -4.53
C ASN A 175 11.36 -6.39 -3.75
N ASN A 176 11.48 -6.24 -2.43
CA ASN A 176 12.14 -7.24 -1.59
C ASN A 176 11.28 -8.48 -1.30
N LEU A 177 9.97 -8.31 -1.11
CA LEU A 177 9.05 -9.42 -0.82
C LEU A 177 8.77 -10.30 -2.02
N ALA A 178 8.84 -9.75 -3.24
CA ALA A 178 8.81 -10.50 -4.48
C ALA A 178 9.69 -11.76 -4.44
N ASN A 179 10.96 -11.54 -4.07
CA ASN A 179 11.99 -12.56 -4.04
C ASN A 179 11.75 -13.62 -2.95
N LEU A 180 11.10 -13.23 -1.85
CA LEU A 180 10.82 -14.10 -0.70
C LEU A 180 9.52 -14.89 -0.88
N LEU A 181 8.50 -14.30 -1.49
CA LEU A 181 7.16 -14.88 -1.60
C LEU A 181 6.96 -15.75 -2.85
N GLY A 182 7.79 -15.57 -3.89
CA GLY A 182 7.72 -16.33 -5.15
C GLY A 182 7.82 -17.85 -5.00
N SER A 183 8.43 -18.34 -3.91
CA SER A 183 8.61 -19.77 -3.62
C SER A 183 7.52 -20.37 -2.72
N THR A 184 6.65 -19.56 -2.12
CA THR A 184 5.68 -20.05 -1.11
C THR A 184 4.33 -20.37 -1.75
N THR A 185 4.04 -21.66 -1.90
CA THR A 185 2.81 -22.19 -2.54
C THR A 185 1.59 -22.26 -1.62
N GLN A 186 1.75 -22.08 -0.31
CA GLN A 186 0.65 -22.12 0.66
C GLN A 186 0.60 -20.86 1.53
N VAL A 187 -0.20 -19.88 1.10
CA VAL A 187 -0.53 -18.69 1.88
C VAL A 187 -2.04 -18.59 2.09
N SER A 188 -2.43 -18.33 3.33
CA SER A 188 -3.83 -18.13 3.72
C SER A 188 -4.26 -16.66 3.69
N THR A 189 -3.30 -15.75 3.58
CA THR A 189 -3.49 -14.30 3.52
C THR A 189 -2.52 -13.76 2.46
N SER A 190 -2.99 -12.83 1.63
CA SER A 190 -2.15 -12.14 0.65
C SER A 190 -1.76 -10.75 1.13
N LEU A 191 -1.02 -10.02 0.30
CA LEU A 191 -0.64 -8.63 0.52
C LEU A 191 -1.34 -7.74 -0.50
N GLN A 192 -1.85 -6.60 -0.03
CA GLN A 192 -2.40 -5.54 -0.87
C GLN A 192 -1.76 -4.21 -0.47
N LEU A 193 -1.37 -3.44 -1.46
CA LEU A 193 -0.83 -2.10 -1.30
C LEU A 193 -1.87 -1.13 -1.86
N ILE A 194 -2.18 -0.08 -1.10
CA ILE A 194 -3.09 0.98 -1.54
C ILE A 194 -2.37 2.33 -1.44
N PHE A 195 -2.33 3.04 -2.56
CA PHE A 195 -1.86 4.41 -2.62
C PHE A 195 -3.07 5.29 -2.89
N PHE A 196 -3.55 5.96 -1.86
CA PHE A 196 -4.71 6.84 -1.95
C PHE A 196 -4.35 8.14 -2.65
N ASP A 197 -5.30 8.67 -3.43
CA ASP A 197 -5.23 10.01 -3.99
C ASP A 197 -6.15 10.95 -3.23
N GLY A 198 -5.77 12.23 -3.14
CA GLY A 198 -6.55 13.25 -2.43
C GLY A 198 -6.82 12.90 -0.97
N GLU A 199 -5.79 12.52 -0.21
CA GLU A 199 -5.91 12.49 1.25
C GLU A 199 -6.10 13.92 1.78
N GLU A 200 -5.34 14.84 1.20
CA GLU A 200 -5.20 16.20 1.69
C GLU A 200 -6.39 17.10 1.33
N ALA A 201 -6.69 18.01 2.24
CA ALA A 201 -7.62 19.10 1.98
C ALA A 201 -7.06 20.08 0.94
N PHE A 202 -7.88 20.57 0.02
CA PHE A 202 -7.50 21.64 -0.92
C PHE A 202 -7.50 23.02 -0.27
N ARG A 203 -8.35 23.24 0.75
CA ARG A 203 -8.35 24.48 1.53
C ARG A 203 -8.29 24.22 3.02
N HIS A 204 -9.36 23.65 3.59
CA HIS A 204 -9.51 23.48 5.03
C HIS A 204 -10.04 22.09 5.31
N TRP A 205 -9.31 21.35 6.13
CA TRP A 205 -9.70 20.00 6.51
C TRP A 205 -11.12 19.96 7.06
N SER A 206 -11.97 19.16 6.42
CA SER A 206 -13.34 18.91 6.82
C SER A 206 -13.81 17.58 6.24
N ASP A 207 -14.97 17.09 6.69
CA ASP A 207 -15.56 15.84 6.19
C ASP A 207 -15.78 15.80 4.67
N ARG A 208 -15.84 16.99 4.02
CA ARG A 208 -16.02 17.14 2.57
C ARG A 208 -14.75 17.58 1.83
N ASP A 209 -13.77 18.13 2.54
CA ASP A 209 -12.48 18.56 1.98
C ASP A 209 -11.35 17.80 2.65
N SER A 210 -11.37 16.48 2.49
CA SER A 210 -10.34 15.53 2.90
C SER A 210 -10.69 14.12 2.45
N LEU A 211 -9.71 13.22 2.47
CA LEU A 211 -9.89 11.77 2.37
C LEU A 211 -10.71 11.34 1.14
N TYR A 212 -10.59 12.06 0.02
CA TYR A 212 -11.38 11.84 -1.19
C TYR A 212 -11.24 10.39 -1.68
N GLY A 213 -9.99 9.96 -1.91
CA GLY A 213 -9.68 8.61 -2.36
C GLY A 213 -10.12 7.53 -1.38
N ALA A 214 -9.84 7.72 -0.08
CA ALA A 214 -10.16 6.73 0.94
C ALA A 214 -11.67 6.55 1.15
N ARG A 215 -12.45 7.65 1.16
CA ARG A 215 -13.92 7.59 1.24
C ARG A 215 -14.50 6.85 0.04
N HIS A 216 -14.06 7.18 -1.16
CA HIS A 216 -14.51 6.54 -2.40
C HIS A 216 -14.20 5.03 -2.40
N LEU A 217 -12.93 4.67 -2.17
CA LEU A 217 -12.51 3.28 -2.24
C LEU A 217 -13.15 2.43 -1.14
N ALA A 218 -13.31 2.97 0.08
CA ALA A 218 -13.98 2.24 1.17
C ALA A 218 -15.44 1.93 0.83
N ALA A 219 -16.18 2.87 0.22
CA ALA A 219 -17.54 2.63 -0.25
C ALA A 219 -17.57 1.57 -1.36
N LYS A 220 -16.70 1.71 -2.38
CA LYS A 220 -16.57 0.72 -3.46
C LYS A 220 -16.25 -0.69 -2.94
N MET A 221 -15.36 -0.80 -1.96
CA MET A 221 -14.97 -2.08 -1.36
C MET A 221 -16.09 -2.69 -0.49
N LEU A 222 -16.98 -1.87 0.09
CA LEU A 222 -18.15 -2.35 0.82
C LEU A 222 -19.16 -3.03 -0.13
N ASP A 223 -19.30 -2.47 -1.33
CA ASP A 223 -20.25 -2.94 -2.35
C ASP A 223 -19.68 -4.07 -3.24
N THR A 224 -18.36 -4.26 -3.24
CA THR A 224 -17.68 -5.32 -3.99
C THR A 224 -17.65 -6.64 -3.20
N PRO A 225 -18.27 -7.73 -3.71
CA PRO A 225 -18.17 -9.03 -3.06
C PRO A 225 -16.74 -9.59 -3.04
N HIS A 226 -16.39 -10.34 -1.98
CA HIS A 226 -15.12 -11.05 -1.93
C HIS A 226 -15.01 -12.12 -3.05
N PRO A 227 -13.79 -12.46 -3.52
CA PRO A 227 -13.58 -13.49 -4.53
C PRO A 227 -14.27 -14.82 -4.16
N LEU A 228 -14.93 -15.45 -5.14
CA LEU A 228 -15.51 -16.78 -4.98
C LEU A 228 -14.39 -17.81 -4.78
N ASN A 229 -14.61 -18.82 -3.93
CA ASN A 229 -13.65 -19.92 -3.79
C ASN A 229 -13.49 -20.60 -5.15
N GLN A 230 -12.27 -20.67 -5.70
CA GLN A 230 -11.99 -21.75 -6.63
C GLN A 230 -11.91 -23.06 -5.84
N PRO A 231 -12.59 -24.14 -6.28
CA PRO A 231 -12.43 -25.45 -5.65
C PRO A 231 -10.96 -25.84 -5.70
N LYS A 232 -10.44 -26.39 -4.60
CA LYS A 232 -9.09 -26.96 -4.56
C LYS A 232 -8.96 -27.93 -5.74
N GLN A 233 -8.00 -27.70 -6.64
CA GLN A 233 -7.60 -28.75 -7.58
C GLN A 233 -7.10 -29.93 -6.75
N THR A 234 -7.89 -30.99 -6.73
CA THR A 234 -7.49 -32.30 -6.21
C THR A 234 -6.60 -32.94 -7.26
N ASN A 235 -5.29 -32.99 -7.00
CA ASN A 235 -4.42 -34.00 -7.57
C ASN A 235 -3.93 -34.88 -6.41
#